data_AF-A0A9X5XBQ2-F1
#
_entry.id   AF-A0A9X5XBQ2-F1
#
_cell.length_a   1.000
_cell.length_b   1.000
_cell.length_c   1.000
_cell.angle_alpha   90.00
_cell.angle_beta   90.00
_cell.angle_gamma   90.00
#
_symmetry.space_group_name_H-M   'P 1'
#
loop_
_entity.id
_entity.type
_entity.pdbx_description
1 polymer ?
#
loop_
_entity_poly.entity_id
_entity_poly.type
_entity_poly.pdbx_seq_one_letter_code
_entity_poly.pdbx_strand_id
1 'polypeptide(L)'
;ALNTAISMHEQGVLEKYGVELIGANVEAINKGEDRDLFKGVVEAVRAKIGHGESARSVICHSMDDVLAGVETLGGYPVVVRPSFTMGGAGSGFAHDEEELRRIAGQGLTLSPTTEVLLEESILGWKEYELELMRDKNDNVVVVCSIENFDPMGVHTGDSITVAPAMTLTDREYQRLRDIGIAIIRE
;
A
#
# COMPACT_ATOMS: atom_id res chain seq x y z
N ALA A 1 6.21 -9.05 13.66
CA ALA A 1 7.15 -8.17 14.39
C ALA A 1 6.53 -6.80 14.64
N LEU A 2 6.09 -6.08 13.59
CA LEU A 2 5.48 -4.75 13.69
C LEU A 2 4.28 -4.70 14.65
N ASN A 3 3.24 -5.53 14.43
CA ASN A 3 2.06 -5.57 15.31
C ASN A 3 2.41 -5.81 16.79
N THR A 4 3.42 -6.64 17.05
CA THR A 4 3.90 -6.89 18.42
C THR A 4 4.57 -5.65 19.01
N ALA A 5 5.42 -4.96 18.25
CA ALA A 5 6.10 -3.74 18.70
C ALA A 5 5.09 -2.62 19.00
N ILE A 6 4.09 -2.42 18.13
CA ILE A 6 3.02 -1.44 18.33
C ILE A 6 2.18 -1.79 19.57
N SER A 7 1.74 -3.04 19.69
CA SER A 7 0.96 -3.48 20.87
C SER A 7 1.75 -3.32 22.19
N MET A 8 3.06 -3.60 22.20
CA MET A 8 3.91 -3.37 23.38
C MET A 8 4.06 -1.88 23.69
N HIS A 9 4.13 -1.02 22.67
CA HIS A 9 4.15 0.43 22.85
C HIS A 9 2.83 0.94 23.45
N GLU A 10 1.69 0.56 22.87
CA GLU A 10 0.34 0.96 23.33
C GLU A 10 0.04 0.51 24.76
N GLN A 11 0.54 -0.66 25.16
CA GLN A 11 0.40 -1.18 26.52
C GLN A 11 1.39 -0.54 27.51
N GLY A 12 2.23 0.39 27.08
CA GLY A 12 3.26 1.05 27.90
C GLY A 12 4.39 0.12 28.34
N VAL A 13 4.53 -1.07 27.73
CA VAL A 13 5.54 -2.05 28.10
C VAL A 13 6.93 -1.53 27.78
N LEU A 14 7.11 -0.91 26.62
CA LEU A 14 8.40 -0.34 26.22
C LEU A 14 8.86 0.76 27.19
N GLU A 15 7.96 1.67 27.57
CA GLU A 15 8.23 2.73 28.54
C GLU A 15 8.54 2.16 29.93
N LYS A 16 7.71 1.23 30.42
CA LYS A 16 7.88 0.59 31.73
C LYS A 16 9.27 -0.04 31.91
N TYR A 17 9.85 -0.58 30.85
CA TYR A 17 11.16 -1.24 30.88
C TYR A 17 12.29 -0.38 30.28
N GLY A 18 12.03 0.86 29.88
CA GLY A 18 13.03 1.75 29.28
C GLY A 18 13.60 1.24 27.96
N VAL A 19 12.79 0.56 27.14
CA VAL A 19 13.19 -0.01 25.85
C VAL A 19 12.92 1.00 24.74
N GLU A 20 13.97 1.40 24.02
CA GLU A 20 13.88 2.28 22.86
C GLU A 20 13.58 1.47 21.58
N LEU A 21 12.64 1.96 20.77
CA LEU A 21 12.37 1.40 19.45
C LEU A 21 13.27 2.08 18.41
N ILE A 22 14.21 1.32 17.85
CA ILE A 22 15.18 1.79 16.84
C ILE A 22 14.80 1.33 15.43
N GLY A 23 15.33 2.02 14.41
CA GLY A 23 15.06 1.73 13.00
C GLY A 23 13.87 2.52 12.48
N ALA A 24 12.65 2.12 12.85
CA ALA A 24 11.42 2.86 12.54
C ALA A 24 10.69 3.20 13.84
N ASN A 25 10.31 4.47 13.99
CA ASN A 25 9.51 4.90 15.14
C ASN A 25 8.03 4.54 14.95
N VAL A 26 7.25 4.63 16.02
CA VAL A 26 5.81 4.27 16.03
C VAL A 26 5.01 5.08 15.02
N GLU A 27 5.30 6.37 14.88
CA GLU A 27 4.63 7.25 13.92
C GLU A 27 4.86 6.79 12.47
N ALA A 28 6.11 6.49 12.12
CA ALA A 28 6.49 6.01 10.78
C ALA A 28 5.87 4.64 10.47
N ILE A 29 5.84 3.73 11.45
CA ILE A 29 5.18 2.44 11.29
C ILE A 29 3.68 2.64 11.03
N ASN A 30 3.01 3.48 11.82
CA ASN A 30 1.59 3.76 11.64
C ASN A 30 1.30 4.42 10.30
N LYS A 31 2.11 5.40 9.87
CA LYS A 31 1.98 6.04 8.55
C LYS A 31 2.17 5.05 7.39
N GLY A 32 3.02 4.05 7.55
CA GLY A 32 3.30 3.04 6.51
C GLY A 32 2.26 1.92 6.44
N GLU A 33 1.69 1.51 7.58
CA GLU A 33 0.75 0.39 7.66
C GLU A 33 -0.73 0.83 7.53
N ASP A 34 -1.07 2.04 7.96
CA ASP A 34 -2.42 2.60 7.82
C ASP A 34 -2.59 3.20 6.42
N ARG A 35 -3.57 2.70 5.67
CA ARG A 35 -3.78 3.07 4.27
C ARG A 35 -4.21 4.52 4.09
N ASP A 36 -4.98 5.09 5.01
CA ASP A 36 -5.42 6.47 4.91
C ASP A 36 -4.30 7.44 5.27
N LEU A 37 -3.52 7.12 6.31
CA LEU A 37 -2.32 7.87 6.62
C LEU A 37 -1.32 7.83 5.45
N PHE A 38 -1.15 6.66 4.83
CA PHE A 38 -0.26 6.51 3.69
C PHE A 38 -0.74 7.28 2.44
N LYS A 39 -2.05 7.34 2.17
CA LYS A 39 -2.58 8.24 1.12
C LYS A 39 -2.21 9.69 1.40
N GLY A 40 -2.33 10.12 2.65
CA GLY A 40 -1.90 11.46 3.07
C GLY A 40 -0.40 11.71 2.82
N VAL A 41 0.45 10.70 3.04
CA VAL A 41 1.88 10.75 2.68
C VAL A 41 2.05 10.94 1.17
N VAL A 42 1.35 10.17 0.34
CA VAL A 42 1.44 10.27 -1.12
C VAL A 42 0.94 11.64 -1.62
N GLU A 43 -0.12 12.18 -1.04
CA GLU A 43 -0.63 13.52 -1.33
C GLU A 43 0.37 14.62 -0.96
N ALA A 44 1.00 14.53 0.22
CA ALA A 44 2.04 15.45 0.65
C ALA A 44 3.25 15.42 -0.30
N VAL A 45 3.68 14.22 -0.70
CA VAL A 45 4.73 14.03 -1.71
C VAL A 45 4.34 14.69 -3.04
N ARG A 46 3.12 14.43 -3.54
CA ARG A 46 2.61 15.05 -4.77
C ARG A 46 2.64 16.57 -4.70
N ALA A 47 2.20 17.16 -3.60
CA ALA A 47 2.21 18.60 -3.41
C ALA A 47 3.65 19.19 -3.40
N LYS A 48 4.62 18.42 -2.88
CA LYS A 48 6.01 18.85 -2.70
C LYS A 48 6.85 18.73 -3.98
N ILE A 49 6.71 17.63 -4.72
CA ILE A 49 7.57 17.33 -5.88
C ILE A 49 6.81 17.30 -7.22
N GLY A 50 5.48 17.45 -7.21
CA GLY A 50 4.64 17.44 -8.40
C GLY A 50 4.37 16.04 -8.99
N HIS A 51 4.76 14.99 -8.28
CA HIS A 51 4.65 13.58 -8.70
C HIS A 51 4.23 12.68 -7.56
N GLY A 52 3.63 11.52 -7.88
CA GLY A 52 3.02 10.62 -6.90
C GLY A 52 1.51 10.71 -6.93
N GLU A 53 0.85 9.58 -6.99
CA GLU A 53 -0.62 9.47 -7.00
C GLU A 53 -1.00 8.09 -6.47
N SER A 54 -2.05 8.05 -5.67
CA SER A 54 -2.69 6.80 -5.26
C SER A 54 -3.89 6.54 -6.15
N ALA A 55 -4.16 5.28 -6.45
CA ALA A 55 -5.41 4.88 -7.10
C ALA A 55 -6.60 5.40 -6.30
N ARG A 56 -7.63 5.89 -7.00
CA ARG A 56 -8.88 6.31 -6.37
C ARG A 56 -9.46 5.14 -5.61
N SER A 57 -9.91 5.41 -4.40
CA SER A 57 -10.39 4.36 -3.51
C SER A 57 -11.39 4.89 -2.50
N VAL A 58 -12.24 3.99 -2.03
CA VAL A 58 -13.31 4.26 -1.07
C VAL A 58 -13.27 3.20 0.03
N ILE A 59 -13.47 3.65 1.26
CA ILE A 59 -13.56 2.75 2.42
C ILE A 59 -15.01 2.34 2.57
N CYS A 60 -15.22 1.04 2.75
CA CYS A 60 -16.55 0.46 2.84
C CYS A 60 -16.66 -0.39 4.11
N HIS A 61 -17.74 -0.20 4.86
CA HIS A 61 -18.03 -0.96 6.09
C HIS A 61 -19.24 -1.89 5.95
N SER A 62 -19.94 -1.81 4.83
CA SER A 62 -21.10 -2.62 4.51
C SER A 62 -21.14 -2.98 3.03
N MET A 63 -21.92 -3.99 2.66
CA MET A 63 -22.09 -4.37 1.26
C MET A 63 -22.74 -3.24 0.44
N ASP A 64 -23.59 -2.42 1.07
CA ASP A 64 -24.22 -1.27 0.40
C ASP A 64 -23.17 -0.18 0.09
N ASP A 65 -22.22 0.08 1.00
CA ASP A 65 -21.10 0.99 0.74
C ASP A 65 -20.23 0.47 -0.40
N VAL A 66 -19.99 -0.84 -0.46
CA VAL A 66 -19.19 -1.48 -1.51
C VAL A 66 -19.86 -1.29 -2.88
N LEU A 67 -21.17 -1.52 -2.99
CA LEU A 67 -21.92 -1.35 -4.23
C LEU A 67 -21.93 0.11 -4.70
N ALA A 68 -22.18 1.06 -3.79
CA ALA A 68 -22.11 2.49 -4.09
C ALA A 68 -20.67 2.93 -4.45
N GLY A 69 -19.68 2.29 -3.85
CA GLY A 69 -18.27 2.50 -4.13
C GLY A 69 -17.89 2.18 -5.58
N VAL A 70 -18.43 1.10 -6.15
CA VAL A 70 -18.22 0.74 -7.56
C VAL A 70 -18.68 1.86 -8.50
N GLU A 71 -19.87 2.42 -8.25
CA GLU A 71 -20.38 3.54 -9.05
C GLU A 71 -19.46 4.76 -8.95
N THR A 72 -18.98 5.06 -7.73
CA THR A 72 -18.05 6.17 -7.46
C THR A 72 -16.71 6.00 -8.19
N LEU A 73 -16.22 4.76 -8.29
CA LEU A 73 -14.96 4.43 -8.95
C LEU A 73 -15.07 4.34 -10.48
N GLY A 74 -16.29 4.34 -11.03
CA GLY A 74 -16.53 4.34 -12.47
C GLY A 74 -16.83 2.97 -13.06
N GLY A 75 -17.22 2.00 -12.23
CA GLY A 75 -17.62 0.65 -12.65
C GLY A 75 -16.55 -0.42 -12.43
N TYR A 76 -16.83 -1.62 -12.95
CA TYR A 76 -15.94 -2.78 -12.88
C TYR A 76 -14.86 -2.76 -13.97
N PRO A 77 -13.71 -3.44 -13.76
CA PRO A 77 -13.33 -4.15 -12.53
C PRO A 77 -12.86 -3.22 -11.42
N VAL A 78 -13.02 -3.68 -10.18
CA VAL A 78 -12.52 -3.00 -8.96
C VAL A 78 -11.66 -3.95 -8.14
N VAL A 79 -10.74 -3.39 -7.37
CA VAL A 79 -9.91 -4.14 -6.43
C VAL A 79 -10.54 -4.06 -5.05
N VAL A 80 -10.76 -5.21 -4.42
CA VAL A 80 -11.18 -5.29 -3.01
C VAL A 80 -9.95 -5.65 -2.19
N ARG A 81 -9.64 -4.86 -1.16
CA ARG A 81 -8.57 -5.13 -0.20
C ARG A 81 -9.08 -5.00 1.23
N PRO A 82 -9.16 -6.09 2.01
CA PRO A 82 -9.52 -6.00 3.42
C PRO A 82 -8.47 -5.22 4.21
N SER A 83 -8.92 -4.43 5.18
CA SER A 83 -8.02 -3.71 6.08
C SER A 83 -7.37 -4.65 7.09
N PHE A 84 -6.13 -4.32 7.51
CA PHE A 84 -5.34 -5.08 8.48
C PHE A 84 -5.03 -6.55 8.12
N THR A 85 -5.05 -6.90 6.83
CA THR A 85 -4.56 -8.20 6.33
C THR A 85 -3.23 -8.04 5.58
N MET A 86 -2.35 -9.04 5.67
CA MET A 86 -1.07 -9.08 4.95
C MET A 86 -1.11 -10.10 3.80
N GLY A 87 -0.27 -9.89 2.79
CA GLY A 87 -0.10 -10.84 1.67
C GLY A 87 -1.34 -11.04 0.81
N GLY A 88 -2.24 -10.04 0.77
CA GLY A 88 -3.44 -10.11 -0.05
C GLY A 88 -4.54 -11.05 0.46
N ALA A 89 -4.48 -11.52 1.71
CA ALA A 89 -5.52 -12.40 2.26
C ALA A 89 -6.90 -11.73 2.23
N GLY A 90 -7.85 -12.34 1.50
CA GLY A 90 -9.19 -11.82 1.26
C GLY A 90 -9.26 -10.67 0.23
N SER A 91 -8.14 -10.33 -0.41
CA SER A 91 -8.10 -9.37 -1.52
C SER A 91 -8.44 -10.07 -2.85
N GLY A 92 -8.94 -9.31 -3.81
CA GLY A 92 -9.20 -9.82 -5.15
C GLY A 92 -9.77 -8.78 -6.10
N PHE A 93 -9.81 -9.15 -7.37
CA PHE A 93 -10.49 -8.36 -8.41
C PHE A 93 -11.93 -8.84 -8.54
N ALA A 94 -12.86 -7.91 -8.54
CA ALA A 94 -14.25 -8.16 -8.88
C ALA A 94 -14.52 -7.59 -10.27
N HIS A 95 -14.88 -8.46 -11.21
CA HIS A 95 -15.24 -8.10 -12.59
C HIS A 95 -16.74 -7.85 -12.77
N ASP A 96 -17.55 -8.32 -11.82
CA ASP A 96 -18.99 -8.11 -11.75
C ASP A 96 -19.48 -8.07 -10.29
N GLU A 97 -20.78 -7.86 -10.12
CA GLU A 97 -21.40 -7.76 -8.80
C GLU A 97 -21.41 -9.08 -8.02
N GLU A 98 -21.49 -10.22 -8.71
CA GLU A 98 -21.47 -11.54 -8.06
C GLU A 98 -20.11 -11.79 -7.40
N GLU A 99 -19.04 -11.54 -8.17
CA GLU A 99 -17.68 -11.59 -7.66
C GLU A 99 -17.44 -10.57 -6.54
N LEU A 100 -17.95 -9.34 -6.70
CA LEU A 100 -17.84 -8.29 -5.70
C LEU A 100 -18.44 -8.72 -4.36
N ARG A 101 -19.69 -9.20 -4.39
CA ARG A 101 -20.39 -9.66 -3.18
C ARG A 101 -19.65 -10.79 -2.49
N ARG A 102 -19.08 -11.72 -3.27
CA ARG A 102 -18.29 -12.83 -2.75
C ARG A 102 -16.99 -12.33 -2.09
N ILE A 103 -16.20 -11.53 -2.80
CA ILE A 103 -14.87 -11.09 -2.34
C ILE A 103 -15.02 -10.10 -1.19
N ALA A 104 -15.83 -9.06 -1.34
CA ALA A 104 -16.04 -8.05 -0.30
C ALA A 104 -16.77 -8.62 0.91
N GLY A 105 -17.70 -9.55 0.74
CA GLY A 105 -18.35 -10.22 1.87
C GLY A 105 -17.36 -11.02 2.71
N GLN A 106 -16.45 -11.74 2.06
CA GLN A 106 -15.33 -12.42 2.75
C GLN A 106 -14.39 -11.39 3.40
N GLY A 107 -14.03 -10.33 2.69
CA GLY A 107 -13.15 -9.27 3.18
C GLY A 107 -13.68 -8.59 4.45
N LEU A 108 -14.95 -8.19 4.44
CA LEU A 108 -15.62 -7.59 5.62
C LEU A 108 -15.66 -8.56 6.81
N THR A 109 -15.81 -9.86 6.56
CA THR A 109 -15.82 -10.88 7.63
C THR A 109 -14.42 -11.13 8.19
N LEU A 110 -13.39 -11.10 7.35
CA LEU A 110 -12.00 -11.35 7.74
C LEU A 110 -11.33 -10.13 8.38
N SER A 111 -11.78 -8.93 8.03
CA SER A 111 -11.26 -7.67 8.55
C SER A 111 -11.59 -7.53 10.04
N PRO A 112 -10.58 -7.31 10.93
CA PRO A 112 -10.80 -7.08 12.35
C PRO A 112 -11.71 -5.87 12.66
N THR A 113 -11.80 -4.92 11.72
CA THR A 113 -12.60 -3.69 11.83
C THR A 113 -13.87 -3.72 10.98
N THR A 114 -14.19 -4.85 10.33
CA THR A 114 -15.31 -4.94 9.36
C THR A 114 -15.20 -3.85 8.29
N GLU A 115 -14.06 -3.84 7.61
CA GLU A 115 -13.69 -2.80 6.66
C GLU A 115 -12.96 -3.39 5.46
N VAL A 116 -13.36 -2.93 4.26
CA VAL A 116 -12.63 -3.18 3.02
C VAL A 116 -12.36 -1.87 2.31
N LEU A 117 -11.16 -1.74 1.76
CA LEU A 117 -10.82 -0.70 0.80
C LEU A 117 -11.17 -1.19 -0.60
N LEU A 118 -12.04 -0.44 -1.28
CA LEU A 118 -12.37 -0.65 -2.69
C LEU A 118 -11.56 0.34 -3.53
N GLU A 119 -10.87 -0.12 -4.56
CA GLU A 119 -9.99 0.71 -5.38
C GLU A 119 -10.30 0.57 -6.86
N GLU A 120 -10.07 1.63 -7.62
CA GLU A 120 -10.12 1.56 -9.09
C GLU A 120 -9.09 0.57 -9.61
N SER A 121 -9.44 -0.12 -10.69
CA SER A 121 -8.53 -1.10 -11.28
C SER A 121 -7.46 -0.43 -12.14
N ILE A 122 -6.21 -0.72 -11.79
CA ILE A 122 -5.02 -0.49 -12.63
C ILE A 122 -4.47 -1.82 -13.17
N LEU A 123 -5.35 -2.82 -13.34
CA LEU A 123 -5.02 -4.13 -13.89
C LEU A 123 -4.29 -4.00 -15.23
N GLY A 124 -3.19 -4.74 -15.39
CA GLY A 124 -2.39 -4.72 -16.62
C GLY A 124 -1.33 -3.62 -16.67
N TRP A 125 -1.30 -2.69 -15.71
CA TRP A 125 -0.20 -1.72 -15.61
C TRP A 125 1.11 -2.42 -15.26
N LYS A 126 2.24 -1.82 -15.65
CA LYS A 126 3.56 -2.27 -15.20
C LYS A 126 3.70 -2.06 -13.69
N GLU A 127 4.25 -3.04 -12.99
CA GLU A 127 4.48 -3.00 -11.55
C GLU A 127 5.98 -2.93 -11.24
N TYR A 128 6.35 -2.02 -10.33
CA TYR A 128 7.73 -1.72 -9.98
C TYR A 128 7.89 -1.64 -8.47
N GLU A 129 9.03 -2.13 -7.98
CA GLU A 129 9.42 -2.03 -6.57
C GLU A 129 10.79 -1.34 -6.49
N LEU A 130 10.99 -0.54 -5.43
CA LEU A 130 12.22 0.20 -5.21
C LEU A 130 12.71 -0.01 -3.79
N GLU A 131 13.88 -0.63 -3.66
CA GLU A 131 14.51 -0.86 -2.36
C GLU A 131 15.35 0.35 -1.97
N LEU A 132 14.98 0.98 -0.85
CA LEU A 132 15.59 2.22 -0.37
C LEU A 132 16.26 1.99 0.99
N MET A 133 17.41 2.63 1.18
CA MET A 133 18.02 2.78 2.50
C MET A 133 18.23 4.26 2.81
N ARG A 134 17.87 4.65 4.04
CA ARG A 134 18.06 6.00 4.57
C ARG A 134 18.83 5.95 5.89
N ASP A 135 19.79 6.86 6.06
CA ASP A 135 20.51 7.03 7.32
C ASP A 135 20.06 8.28 8.09
N LYS A 136 20.58 8.44 9.32
CA LYS A 136 20.27 9.59 10.19
C LYS A 136 20.84 10.93 9.72
N ASN A 137 21.74 10.93 8.74
CA ASN A 137 22.29 12.13 8.11
C ASN A 137 21.47 12.54 6.87
N ASP A 138 20.31 11.91 6.67
CA ASP A 138 19.42 12.09 5.52
C ASP A 138 20.04 11.68 4.17
N ASN A 139 21.07 10.83 4.20
CA ASN A 139 21.53 10.16 2.98
C ASN A 139 20.52 9.09 2.61
N VAL A 140 20.10 9.08 1.34
CA VAL A 140 19.18 8.07 0.80
C VAL A 140 19.80 7.45 -0.44
N VAL A 141 19.79 6.12 -0.50
CA VAL A 141 20.26 5.35 -1.65
C VAL A 141 19.16 4.42 -2.15
N VAL A 142 19.05 4.30 -3.47
CA VAL A 142 18.32 3.21 -4.12
C VAL A 142 19.29 2.03 -4.19
N VAL A 143 18.93 0.94 -3.54
CA VAL A 143 19.72 -0.29 -3.48
C VAL A 143 19.41 -1.18 -4.67
N CYS A 144 18.13 -1.31 -4.99
CA CYS A 144 17.65 -2.15 -6.07
C CYS A 144 16.39 -1.55 -6.66
N SER A 145 16.19 -1.77 -7.95
CA SER A 145 14.93 -1.55 -8.63
C SER A 145 14.48 -2.87 -9.23
N ILE A 146 13.22 -3.22 -9.05
CA ILE A 146 12.67 -4.48 -9.49
C ILE A 146 11.52 -4.16 -10.44
N GLU A 147 11.48 -4.83 -11.58
CA GLU A 147 10.36 -4.80 -12.52
C GLU A 147 9.67 -6.16 -12.49
N ASN A 148 8.35 -6.13 -12.30
CA ASN A 148 7.55 -7.33 -12.35
C ASN A 148 7.34 -7.73 -13.82
N PHE A 149 7.54 -9.01 -14.12
CA PHE A 149 7.24 -9.60 -15.42
C PHE A 149 5.73 -9.74 -15.60
N ASP A 150 5.06 -10.26 -14.57
CA ASP A 150 3.61 -10.28 -14.50
C ASP A 150 3.09 -8.86 -14.17
N PRO A 151 2.04 -8.38 -14.84
CA PRO A 151 1.55 -7.02 -14.61
C PRO A 151 0.77 -6.93 -13.29
N MET A 152 0.49 -5.69 -12.86
CA MET A 152 -0.46 -5.38 -11.79
C MET A 152 -1.71 -6.25 -11.95
N GLY A 153 -1.99 -7.10 -10.96
CA GLY A 153 -3.03 -8.13 -11.06
C GLY A 153 -2.59 -9.46 -10.46
N VAL A 154 -1.29 -9.75 -10.55
CA VAL A 154 -0.63 -10.84 -9.83
C VAL A 154 0.13 -10.21 -8.65
N HIS A 155 0.01 -10.80 -7.45
CA HIS A 155 0.71 -10.26 -6.28
C HIS A 155 2.22 -10.38 -6.50
N THR A 156 3.02 -9.37 -6.16
CA THR A 156 4.48 -9.35 -6.40
C THR A 156 5.21 -10.61 -5.89
N GLY A 157 4.80 -11.13 -4.73
CA GLY A 157 5.33 -12.39 -4.18
C GLY A 157 5.00 -13.68 -4.97
N ASP A 158 3.98 -13.64 -5.83
CA ASP A 158 3.60 -14.71 -6.77
C ASP A 158 4.05 -14.41 -8.21
N SER A 159 4.48 -13.18 -8.48
CA SER A 159 4.97 -12.72 -9.79
C SER A 159 6.40 -13.19 -10.06
N ILE A 160 6.72 -13.43 -11.33
CA ILE A 160 8.11 -13.44 -11.79
C ILE A 160 8.61 -11.99 -11.77
N THR A 161 9.79 -11.75 -11.21
CA THR A 161 10.40 -10.42 -11.17
C THR A 161 11.84 -10.42 -11.67
N VAL A 162 12.30 -9.26 -12.16
CA VAL A 162 13.67 -9.05 -12.62
C VAL A 162 14.28 -7.82 -11.98
N ALA A 163 15.59 -7.85 -11.76
CA ALA A 163 16.37 -6.71 -11.31
C ALA A 163 17.61 -6.53 -12.22
N PRO A 164 17.91 -5.31 -12.72
CA PRO A 164 17.20 -4.05 -12.45
C PRO A 164 15.90 -3.90 -13.26
N ALA A 165 15.23 -2.74 -13.13
CA ALA A 165 14.16 -2.35 -14.03
C ALA A 165 14.68 -2.21 -15.48
N MET A 166 13.87 -2.66 -16.45
CA MET A 166 14.28 -2.85 -17.85
C MET A 166 13.60 -1.87 -18.80
N THR A 167 12.35 -1.49 -18.54
CA THR A 167 11.50 -0.76 -19.51
C THR A 167 11.13 0.66 -19.09
N LEU A 168 11.77 1.20 -18.05
CA LEU A 168 11.70 2.63 -17.74
C LEU A 168 12.79 3.38 -18.51
N THR A 169 12.44 4.49 -19.14
CA THR A 169 13.44 5.48 -19.54
C THR A 169 14.12 6.04 -18.28
N ASP A 170 15.36 6.53 -18.42
CA ASP A 170 16.05 7.16 -17.30
C ASP A 170 15.20 8.27 -16.65
N ARG A 171 14.46 9.07 -17.45
CA ARG A 171 13.57 10.11 -16.93
C ARG A 171 12.44 9.56 -16.07
N GLU A 172 11.84 8.44 -16.45
CA GLU A 172 10.79 7.79 -15.66
C GLU A 172 11.38 7.15 -14.41
N TYR A 173 12.56 6.52 -14.53
CA TYR A 173 13.28 5.96 -13.40
C TYR A 173 13.65 7.02 -12.36
N GLN A 174 14.18 8.18 -12.79
CA GLN A 174 14.48 9.29 -11.88
C GLN A 174 13.22 9.79 -11.17
N ARG A 175 12.06 9.83 -11.86
CA ARG A 175 10.79 10.18 -11.21
C ARG A 175 10.38 9.15 -10.15
N LEU A 176 10.46 7.85 -10.46
CA LEU A 176 10.17 6.78 -9.49
C LEU A 176 11.11 6.88 -8.27
N ARG A 177 12.40 7.10 -8.53
CA ARG A 177 13.42 7.33 -7.50
C ARG A 177 13.08 8.53 -6.61
N ASP A 178 12.74 9.67 -7.22
CA ASP A 178 12.45 10.90 -6.47
C ASP A 178 11.17 10.77 -5.64
N ILE A 179 10.14 10.08 -6.14
CA ILE A 179 8.94 9.71 -5.37
C ILE A 179 9.33 8.84 -4.17
N GLY A 180 10.09 7.76 -4.38
CA GLY A 180 10.51 6.86 -3.30
C GLY A 180 11.33 7.56 -2.22
N ILE A 181 12.28 8.42 -2.61
CA ILE A 181 13.08 9.24 -1.69
C ILE A 181 12.21 10.24 -0.92
N ALA A 182 11.18 10.80 -1.55
CA ALA A 182 10.25 11.69 -0.87
C ALA A 182 9.36 10.94 0.13
N ILE A 183 8.86 9.75 -0.22
CA ILE A 183 8.04 8.91 0.66
C ILE A 183 8.80 8.52 1.94
N ILE A 184 10.03 8.01 1.83
CA ILE A 184 10.81 7.57 3.03
C ILE A 184 11.24 8.74 3.95
N ARG A 185 10.97 9.99 3.56
CA ARG A 185 11.24 11.19 4.35
C ARG A 185 10.02 11.72 5.11
N GLU A 186 8.81 11.36 4.72
CA GLU A 186 7.56 11.75 5.41
C GLU A 186 7.27 10.87 6.64
#